data_AF-A0A968UI37-F1
#
_entry.id   AF-A0A968UI37-F1
#
_cell.length_a   1.000
_cell.length_b   1.000
_cell.length_c   1.000
_cell.angle_alpha   90.00
_cell.angle_beta   90.00
_cell.angle_gamma   90.00
#
_symmetry.space_group_name_H-M   'P 1'
#
loop_
_entity.id
_entity.type
_entity.pdbx_description
1 polymer ?
#
loop_
_entity_poly.entity_id
_entity_poly.type
_entity_poly.pdbx_seq_one_letter_code
_entity_poly.pdbx_strand_id
1 'polypeptide(L)'
;MLAKHRSLSKMFLFGIIFTTLISILILSYVSITAEYKAFRKSSEDMKNDYLASHKAMLKTEVEKVADQIAFSKDRRDKRLKESMETRVSEAYKLAKHLYDRNKDKDPEEVRKIICGALYSLRWDEDRGYYLFWIRTEI
;
A
#
# COMPACT_ATOMS: atom_id res chain seq x y z
N MET A 1 86.67 -44.79 10.96
CA MET A 1 85.83 -43.85 11.72
C MET A 1 85.14 -42.90 10.74
N LEU A 2 83.89 -42.47 11.02
CA LEU A 2 83.09 -41.43 10.33
C LEU A 2 82.13 -41.85 9.20
N ALA A 3 81.09 -42.63 9.51
CA ALA A 3 79.91 -42.74 8.62
C ALA A 3 78.56 -42.95 9.37
N LYS A 4 78.41 -42.44 10.60
CA LYS A 4 77.20 -42.67 11.43
C LYS A 4 76.57 -41.39 12.01
N HIS A 5 76.64 -40.25 11.31
CA HIS A 5 75.99 -39.01 11.73
C HIS A 5 74.89 -38.49 10.79
N ARG A 6 74.79 -38.94 9.52
CA ARG A 6 73.76 -38.45 8.57
C ARG A 6 72.34 -38.98 8.82
N SER A 7 72.18 -40.04 9.61
CA SER A 7 70.87 -40.69 9.86
C SER A 7 70.08 -40.00 10.99
N LEU A 8 70.75 -39.51 12.03
CA LEU A 8 70.11 -38.86 13.17
C LEU A 8 69.46 -37.52 12.75
N SER A 9 70.18 -36.65 12.04
CA SER A 9 69.65 -35.35 11.60
C SER A 9 68.42 -35.47 10.70
N LYS A 10 68.38 -36.48 9.81
CA LYS A 10 67.21 -36.73 8.95
C LYS A 10 65.99 -37.19 9.73
N MET A 11 66.19 -37.99 10.79
CA MET A 11 65.10 -38.43 11.68
C MET A 11 64.50 -37.26 12.46
N PHE A 12 65.34 -36.35 12.96
CA PHE A 12 64.88 -35.12 13.61
C PHE A 12 64.15 -34.17 12.64
N LEU A 13 64.69 -33.95 11.44
CA LEU A 13 64.04 -33.13 10.41
C LEU A 13 62.68 -33.72 9.98
N PHE A 14 62.59 -35.04 9.84
CA PHE A 14 61.32 -35.70 9.52
C PHE A 14 60.29 -35.53 10.65
N GLY A 15 60.71 -35.65 11.91
CA GLY A 15 59.84 -35.39 13.06
C GLY A 15 59.29 -33.96 13.07
N ILE A 16 60.14 -32.96 12.82
CA ILE A 16 59.72 -31.55 12.76
C ILE A 16 58.71 -31.35 11.62
N ILE A 17 59.01 -31.83 10.41
CA ILE A 17 58.11 -31.72 9.25
C ILE A 17 56.77 -32.41 9.53
N PHE A 18 56.81 -33.58 10.17
CA PHE A 18 55.60 -34.32 10.51
C PHE A 18 54.74 -33.56 11.54
N THR A 19 55.35 -33.03 12.60
CA THR A 19 54.63 -32.26 13.63
C THR A 19 54.06 -30.94 13.08
N THR A 20 54.77 -30.24 12.20
CA THR A 20 54.27 -29.00 11.58
C THR A 20 53.12 -29.31 10.62
N LEU A 21 53.22 -30.37 9.82
CA LEU A 21 52.13 -30.81 8.94
C LEU A 21 50.87 -31.13 9.74
N ILE A 22 50.98 -31.90 10.82
CA ILE A 22 49.84 -32.20 11.70
C ILE A 22 49.25 -30.93 12.30
N SER A 23 50.10 -30.02 12.77
CA SER A 23 49.65 -28.75 13.36
C SER A 23 48.86 -27.91 12.34
N ILE A 24 49.35 -27.83 11.10
CA ILE A 24 48.65 -27.13 10.01
C ILE A 24 47.30 -27.80 9.74
N LEU A 25 47.25 -29.13 9.62
CA LEU A 25 46.02 -29.85 9.36
C LEU A 25 44.96 -29.61 10.44
N ILE A 26 45.35 -29.64 11.71
CA ILE A 26 44.44 -29.40 12.84
C ILE A 26 43.91 -27.96 12.78
N LEU A 27 44.81 -26.98 12.62
CA LEU A 27 44.40 -25.57 12.53
C LEU A 27 43.48 -25.32 11.34
N SER A 28 43.81 -25.83 10.16
CA SER A 28 42.97 -25.73 8.97
C SER A 28 41.61 -26.37 9.19
N TYR A 29 41.53 -27.54 9.81
CA TYR A 29 40.27 -28.21 10.10
C TYR A 29 39.38 -27.38 11.03
N VAL A 30 39.94 -26.82 12.11
CA VAL A 30 39.21 -25.97 13.05
C VAL A 30 38.72 -24.69 12.37
N SER A 31 39.57 -24.01 11.59
CA SER A 31 39.19 -22.79 10.88
C SER A 31 38.08 -23.02 9.85
N ILE A 32 38.21 -24.06 9.01
CA ILE A 32 37.21 -24.39 7.98
C ILE A 32 35.86 -24.69 8.62
N THR A 33 35.85 -25.47 9.71
CA THR A 33 34.60 -25.81 10.39
C THR A 33 33.94 -24.61 11.08
N ALA A 34 34.74 -23.69 11.63
CA ALA A 34 34.25 -22.45 12.20
C ALA A 34 33.66 -21.52 11.13
N GLU A 35 34.39 -21.31 10.03
CA GLU A 35 33.94 -20.49 8.89
C GLU A 35 32.69 -21.06 8.25
N TYR A 36 32.62 -22.38 8.05
CA TYR A 36 31.44 -23.02 7.46
C TYR A 36 30.19 -22.83 8.34
N LYS A 37 30.32 -22.96 9.66
CA LYS A 37 29.22 -22.71 10.60
C LYS A 37 28.78 -21.25 10.58
N ALA A 38 29.75 -20.32 10.61
CA ALA A 38 29.47 -18.89 10.56
C ALA A 38 28.79 -18.49 9.24
N PHE A 39 29.28 -19.02 8.12
CA PHE A 39 28.70 -18.79 6.80
C PHE A 39 27.27 -19.32 6.71
N ARG A 40 27.02 -20.55 7.18
CA ARG A 40 25.67 -21.14 7.17
C ARG A 40 24.70 -20.32 8.01
N LYS A 41 25.13 -19.90 9.21
CA LYS A 41 24.32 -19.05 10.08
C LYS A 41 24.01 -17.70 9.43
N SER A 42 25.04 -17.02 8.93
CA SER A 42 24.89 -15.73 8.24
C SER A 42 23.97 -15.82 7.03
N SER A 43 24.06 -16.90 6.25
CA SER A 43 23.17 -17.14 5.11
C SER A 43 21.71 -17.33 5.52
N GLU A 44 21.46 -18.03 6.63
CA GLU A 44 20.12 -18.23 7.17
C GLU A 44 19.55 -16.93 7.75
N ASP A 45 20.36 -16.19 8.51
CA ASP A 45 19.99 -14.88 9.06
C ASP A 45 19.66 -13.89 7.93
N MET A 46 20.51 -13.81 6.90
CA MET A 46 20.28 -12.94 5.73
C MET A 46 18.99 -13.31 4.99
N LYS A 47 18.69 -14.60 4.85
CA LYS A 47 17.43 -15.05 4.25
C LYS A 47 16.22 -14.63 5.09
N ASN A 48 16.30 -14.79 6.40
CA ASN A 48 15.24 -14.44 7.32
C ASN A 48 14.98 -12.93 7.33
N ASP A 49 16.05 -12.13 7.40
CA ASP A 49 15.98 -10.67 7.35
C ASP A 49 15.42 -10.17 6.02
N TYR A 50 15.84 -10.77 4.90
CA TYR A 50 15.30 -10.46 3.57
C TYR A 50 13.79 -10.71 3.52
N LEU A 51 13.32 -11.86 4.00
CA LEU A 51 11.91 -12.21 4.03
C LEU A 51 11.10 -11.31 4.98
N ALA A 52 11.65 -11.01 6.16
CA ALA A 52 11.01 -10.13 7.12
C ALA A 52 10.86 -8.71 6.56
N SER A 53 11.91 -8.17 5.94
CA SER A 53 11.91 -6.85 5.30
C SER A 53 10.93 -6.79 4.13
N HIS A 54 10.92 -7.79 3.24
CA HIS A 54 9.98 -7.85 2.13
C HIS A 54 8.53 -7.91 2.61
N LYS A 55 8.26 -8.72 3.64
CA LYS A 55 6.92 -8.83 4.23
C LYS A 55 6.48 -7.51 4.86
N ALA A 56 7.38 -6.82 5.56
CA ALA A 56 7.10 -5.51 6.14
C ALA A 56 6.80 -4.46 5.05
N MET A 57 7.62 -4.42 3.99
CA MET A 57 7.43 -3.49 2.86
C MET A 57 6.10 -3.72 2.15
N LEU A 58 5.76 -4.99 1.85
CA LEU A 58 4.48 -5.34 1.23
C LEU A 58 3.30 -4.95 2.10
N LYS A 59 3.38 -5.18 3.41
CA LYS A 59 2.34 -4.77 4.35
C LYS A 59 2.11 -3.26 4.31
N THR A 60 3.18 -2.47 4.39
CA THR A 60 3.11 -1.00 4.33
C THR A 60 2.49 -0.51 3.02
N GLU A 61 2.86 -1.11 1.89
CA GLU A 61 2.31 -0.68 0.59
C GLU A 61 0.81 -1.00 0.47
N VAL A 62 0.38 -2.17 0.96
CA VAL A 62 -1.04 -2.54 1.00
C VAL A 62 -1.83 -1.60 1.92
N GLU A 63 -1.31 -1.29 3.11
CA GLU A 63 -1.94 -0.34 4.04
C GLU A 63 -2.08 1.05 3.41
N LYS A 64 -1.03 1.54 2.74
CA LYS A 64 -1.06 2.82 2.04
C LYS A 64 -2.11 2.86 0.93
N VAL A 65 -2.23 1.80 0.13
CA VAL A 65 -3.25 1.71 -0.92
C VAL A 65 -4.65 1.67 -0.30
N ALA A 66 -4.85 0.92 0.78
CA ALA A 66 -6.12 0.86 1.50
C ALA A 66 -6.54 2.24 2.02
N ASP A 67 -5.61 2.98 2.63
CA ASP A 67 -5.84 4.35 3.11
C ASP A 67 -6.18 5.32 1.97
N GLN A 68 -5.49 5.21 0.83
CA GLN A 68 -5.80 6.00 -0.36
C GLN A 68 -7.20 5.72 -0.91
N ILE A 69 -7.62 4.46 -0.93
CA ILE A 69 -8.98 4.08 -1.35
C ILE A 69 -10.01 4.66 -0.37
N ALA A 70 -9.78 4.53 0.93
CA ALA A 70 -10.68 5.06 1.96
C ALA A 70 -10.82 6.58 1.84
N PHE A 71 -9.71 7.31 1.73
CA PHE A 71 -9.70 8.75 1.53
C PHE A 71 -10.39 9.17 0.23
N SER A 72 -10.16 8.43 -0.86
CA SER A 72 -10.82 8.70 -2.14
C SER A 72 -12.32 8.46 -2.09
N LYS A 73 -12.78 7.48 -1.29
CA LYS A 73 -14.20 7.24 -1.04
C LYS A 73 -14.82 8.39 -0.24
N ASP A 74 -14.22 8.76 0.89
CA ASP A 74 -14.71 9.86 1.72
C ASP A 74 -14.82 11.18 0.94
N ARG A 75 -13.79 11.52 0.14
CA ARG A 75 -13.84 12.70 -0.72
C ARG A 75 -14.93 12.64 -1.78
N ARG A 76 -15.21 11.46 -2.36
CA ARG A 76 -16.33 11.31 -3.30
C ARG A 76 -17.66 11.50 -2.61
N ASP A 77 -17.84 10.92 -1.43
CA ASP A 77 -19.09 11.04 -0.66
C ASP A 77 -19.33 12.48 -0.22
N LYS A 78 -18.28 13.20 0.22
CA LYS A 78 -18.37 14.62 0.54
C LYS A 78 -18.73 15.48 -0.67
N ARG A 79 -18.05 15.27 -1.81
CA ARG A 79 -18.36 15.98 -3.07
C ARG A 79 -19.77 15.69 -3.57
N LEU A 80 -20.23 14.44 -3.41
CA LEU A 80 -21.59 14.05 -3.76
C LEU A 80 -22.61 14.81 -2.91
N LYS A 81 -22.38 14.88 -1.59
CA LYS A 81 -23.22 15.63 -0.66
C LYS A 81 -23.24 17.12 -0.98
N GLU A 82 -22.08 17.75 -1.18
CA GLU A 82 -21.96 19.18 -1.54
C GLU A 82 -22.69 19.49 -2.87
N SER A 83 -22.58 18.60 -3.86
CA SER A 83 -23.30 18.72 -5.13
C SER A 83 -24.81 18.61 -4.96
N MET A 84 -25.29 17.67 -4.14
CA MET A 84 -26.72 17.56 -3.81
C MET A 84 -27.24 18.83 -3.13
N GLU A 85 -26.55 19.32 -2.10
CA GLU A 85 -26.95 20.54 -1.37
C GLU A 85 -27.01 21.76 -2.29
N THR A 86 -26.02 21.91 -3.17
CA THR A 86 -25.98 22.99 -4.15
C THR A 86 -27.16 22.92 -5.12
N ARG A 87 -27.43 21.74 -5.70
CA ARG A 87 -28.55 21.53 -6.64
C ARG A 87 -29.91 21.76 -5.99
N VAL A 88 -30.11 21.29 -4.76
CA VAL A 88 -31.36 21.54 -4.00
C VAL A 88 -31.55 23.04 -3.78
N SER A 89 -30.50 23.75 -3.40
CA SER A 89 -30.52 25.20 -3.21
C SER A 89 -30.84 25.94 -4.53
N GLU A 90 -30.25 25.54 -5.65
CA GLU A 90 -30.53 26.11 -6.98
C GLU A 90 -31.98 25.89 -7.41
N ALA A 91 -32.48 24.65 -7.28
CA ALA A 91 -33.86 24.30 -7.56
C ALA A 91 -34.84 25.11 -6.70
N TYR A 92 -34.55 25.26 -5.40
CA TYR A 92 -35.35 26.07 -4.48
C TYR A 92 -35.36 27.55 -4.88
N LYS A 93 -34.19 28.14 -5.20
CA LYS A 93 -34.09 29.53 -5.63
C LYS A 93 -34.87 29.77 -6.92
N LEU A 94 -34.80 28.85 -7.88
CA LEU A 94 -35.56 28.93 -9.12
C LEU A 94 -37.07 28.85 -8.87
N ALA A 95 -37.51 27.85 -8.11
CA ALA A 95 -38.92 27.68 -7.76
C ALA A 95 -39.47 28.91 -7.02
N LYS A 96 -38.70 29.46 -6.07
CA LYS A 96 -39.06 30.68 -5.34
C LYS A 96 -39.16 31.89 -6.27
N HIS A 97 -38.18 32.08 -7.15
CA HIS A 97 -38.20 33.19 -8.11
C HIS A 97 -39.40 33.09 -9.08
N LEU A 98 -39.73 31.88 -9.55
CA LEU A 98 -40.89 31.65 -10.42
C LEU A 98 -42.22 31.85 -9.69
N TYR A 99 -42.32 31.40 -8.44
CA TYR A 99 -43.46 31.69 -7.58
C TYR A 99 -43.62 33.20 -7.39
N ASP A 100 -42.53 33.89 -7.03
CA ASP A 100 -42.58 35.32 -6.74
C ASP A 100 -42.98 36.17 -7.95
N ARG A 101 -42.61 35.73 -9.16
CA ARG A 101 -42.90 36.43 -10.42
C ARG A 101 -44.29 36.16 -10.99
N ASN A 102 -45.01 35.14 -10.48
CA ASN A 102 -46.32 34.74 -11.01
C ASN A 102 -47.41 34.71 -9.90
N LYS A 103 -47.23 35.45 -8.79
CA LYS A 103 -48.19 35.46 -7.66
C LYS A 103 -49.60 35.93 -8.03
N ASP A 104 -49.71 36.64 -9.13
CA ASP A 104 -50.93 37.18 -9.72
C ASP A 104 -51.73 36.14 -10.52
N LYS A 105 -51.14 34.97 -10.81
CA LYS A 105 -51.78 33.88 -11.54
C LYS A 105 -52.46 32.88 -10.62
N ASP A 106 -53.32 32.06 -11.22
CA ASP A 106 -53.97 30.96 -10.53
C ASP A 106 -52.92 29.99 -9.93
N PRO A 107 -53.09 29.52 -8.68
CA PRO A 107 -52.15 28.63 -8.01
C PRO A 107 -51.81 27.36 -8.82
N GLU A 108 -52.75 26.81 -9.58
CA GLU A 108 -52.52 25.63 -10.43
C GLU A 108 -51.61 25.94 -11.61
N GLU A 109 -51.71 27.15 -12.17
CA GLU A 109 -50.89 27.60 -13.28
C GLU A 109 -49.46 27.90 -12.83
N VAL A 110 -49.30 28.53 -11.67
CA VAL A 110 -47.99 28.74 -11.03
C VAL A 110 -47.32 27.39 -10.73
N ARG A 111 -48.08 26.42 -10.23
CA ARG A 111 -47.58 25.05 -9.99
C ARG A 111 -47.08 24.40 -11.28
N LYS A 112 -47.83 24.48 -12.37
CA LYS A 112 -47.41 23.96 -13.69
C LYS A 112 -46.11 24.60 -14.18
N ILE A 113 -45.96 25.92 -14.03
CA ILE A 113 -44.75 26.66 -14.42
C ILE A 113 -43.54 26.17 -13.61
N ILE A 114 -43.67 26.07 -12.29
CA ILE A 114 -42.59 25.61 -11.41
C ILE A 114 -42.23 24.16 -11.71
N CYS A 115 -43.22 23.27 -11.85
CA CYS A 115 -42.98 21.87 -12.20
C CYS A 115 -42.29 21.72 -13.56
N GLY A 116 -42.70 22.50 -14.57
CA GLY A 116 -42.05 22.50 -15.88
C GLY A 116 -40.58 22.94 -15.83
N ALA A 117 -40.29 24.02 -15.09
CA ALA A 117 -38.93 24.53 -14.94
C ALA A 117 -38.02 23.60 -14.11
N LEU A 118 -38.56 22.92 -13.10
CA LEU A 118 -37.82 21.89 -12.35
C LEU A 118 -37.62 20.61 -13.18
N TYR A 119 -38.53 20.31 -14.11
CA TYR A 119 -38.39 19.19 -15.02
C TYR A 119 -37.24 19.41 -16.02
N SER A 120 -37.05 20.63 -16.54
CA SER A 120 -35.92 20.93 -17.44
C SER A 120 -34.56 20.79 -16.77
N LEU A 121 -34.46 21.04 -15.46
CA LEU A 121 -33.26 20.83 -14.65
C LEU A 121 -32.83 19.35 -14.57
N ARG A 122 -33.73 18.40 -14.85
CA ARG A 122 -33.44 16.96 -14.85
C ARG A 122 -32.72 16.50 -16.12
N TRP A 123 -32.87 17.21 -17.23
CA TRP A 123 -32.38 16.80 -18.55
C TRP A 123 -30.95 17.29 -18.86
N ASP A 124 -30.41 18.19 -18.03
CA ASP A 124 -29.07 18.76 -18.22
C ASP A 124 -27.97 17.77 -17.74
N GLU A 125 -27.69 16.83 -18.65
CA GLU A 125 -26.43 16.16 -18.94
C GLU A 125 -25.65 15.46 -17.81
N ASP A 126 -25.64 14.12 -17.94
CA ASP A 126 -24.48 13.24 -17.77
C ASP A 126 -23.87 13.04 -16.37
N ARG A 127 -24.52 13.53 -15.31
CA ARG A 127 -23.96 13.52 -13.92
C ARG A 127 -24.76 12.76 -12.86
N GLY A 128 -25.50 11.73 -13.29
CA GLY A 128 -26.21 10.81 -12.40
C GLY A 128 -27.65 11.23 -12.07
N TYR A 129 -28.52 10.23 -11.93
CA TYR A 129 -29.94 10.40 -11.66
C TYR A 129 -30.18 10.86 -10.21
N TYR A 130 -30.55 12.12 -10.02
CA TYR A 130 -31.17 12.58 -8.78
C TYR A 130 -32.69 12.54 -8.95
N LEU A 131 -33.32 11.51 -8.41
CA LEU A 131 -34.78 11.41 -8.34
C LEU A 131 -35.27 12.32 -7.20
N PHE A 132 -35.70 13.53 -7.56
CA PHE A 132 -36.56 14.33 -6.68
C PHE A 132 -37.93 13.67 -6.66
N TRP A 133 -38.17 12.79 -5.67
CA TRP A 133 -39.49 12.26 -5.40
C TRP A 133 -40.29 13.33 -4.64
N ILE A 134 -40.94 14.23 -5.38
CA ILE A 134 -41.95 15.12 -4.82
C ILE A 134 -43.16 14.24 -4.54
N ARG A 135 -43.36 13.88 -3.28
CA ARG A 135 -44.53 13.14 -2.82
C ARG A 135 -45.76 14.00 -3.03
N THR A 136 -46.48 13.75 -4.10
CA THR A 136 -47.84 14.22 -4.33
C THR A 136 -48.77 13.41 -3.44
N GLU A 137 -48.98 13.85 -2.20
CA GLU A 137 -50.21 13.54 -1.49
C GLU A 137 -50.82 14.83 -0.95
N ILE A 138 -51.85 15.26 -1.68
CA ILE A 138 -53.09 15.96 -1.29
C ILE A 138 -52.95 17.26 -0.48
#